data_AF-A0A447QU19-F1
#
_entry.id   AF-A0A447QU19-F1
#
_cell.length_a   1.000
_cell.length_b   1.000
_cell.length_c   1.000
_cell.angle_alpha   90.00
_cell.angle_beta   90.00
_cell.angle_gamma   90.00
#
_symmetry.space_group_name_H-M   'P 1'
#
loop_
_entity.id
_entity.type
_entity.pdbx_description
1 polymer ?
#
loop_
_entity_poly.entity_id
_entity_poly.type
_entity_poly.pdbx_seq_one_letter_code
_entity_poly.pdbx_strand_id
1 'polypeptide(L)'
;MLCSAQIVRYNAQASGETMKQASGTLLPALIAGFVAVLVGYTSSAAIIFQAAAAAGADAQQIGGWLSMLGLAMGVSSLGLSWYYRTPILTAWSTPGAALLVTSLPGTSLPEAVGVFIFASGLMLLCGVTGLFARLMRVIPPAICAAMLAGILLRFGLDAFGALQGNLPLAGTMCLTYLLARRLLPRYAIVLTLLAGLAVAAWQGAIAPIPLQGAIAPPAFIAPQFSLSALLGIGVPFFIVTMASQNAPGLPRSAPPAIRCPPRR
;
A
#
# COMPACT_ATOMS: atom_id res chain seq x y z
N MET A 1 -2.98 -7.83 -8.93
CA MET A 1 -2.78 -7.13 -7.65
C MET A 1 -1.30 -6.79 -7.53
N LEU A 2 -0.98 -5.50 -7.53
CA LEU A 2 0.32 -4.94 -7.91
C LEU A 2 1.41 -5.18 -6.86
N CYS A 3 2.36 -6.04 -7.22
CA CYS A 3 3.55 -6.31 -6.45
C CYS A 3 4.71 -5.53 -7.06
N SER A 4 5.09 -4.41 -6.45
CA SER A 4 6.30 -3.69 -6.84
C SER A 4 7.32 -3.82 -5.72
N ALA A 5 8.52 -4.28 -6.09
CA ALA A 5 9.63 -4.43 -5.18
C ALA A 5 10.15 -3.07 -4.76
N GLN A 6 9.86 -2.67 -3.52
CA GLN A 6 10.61 -1.59 -2.92
C GLN A 6 11.97 -2.17 -2.54
N ILE A 7 13.01 -1.76 -3.27
CA ILE A 7 14.35 -1.77 -2.69
C ILE A 7 14.36 -0.63 -1.69
N VAL A 8 13.76 -0.83 -0.51
CA VAL A 8 14.11 -0.03 0.65
C VAL A 8 15.55 -0.40 0.94
N ARG A 9 16.50 0.31 0.32
CA ARG A 9 17.87 0.33 0.80
C ARG A 9 17.79 0.93 2.18
N TYR A 10 17.65 0.07 3.20
CA TYR A 10 17.84 0.48 4.57
C TYR A 10 19.22 1.14 4.59
N ASN A 11 19.24 2.45 4.84
CA ASN A 11 20.40 3.28 4.59
C ASN A 11 21.51 2.81 5.54
N ALA A 12 22.42 2.00 5.02
CA ALA A 12 23.40 1.25 5.81
C ALA A 12 24.39 2.15 6.56
N GLN A 13 24.36 3.46 6.31
CA GLN A 13 25.25 4.45 6.92
C GLN A 13 24.95 4.74 8.39
N ALA A 14 23.72 4.51 8.88
CA ALA A 14 23.44 4.55 10.33
C ALA A 14 23.83 3.24 11.04
N SER A 15 24.14 2.18 10.27
CA SER A 15 24.34 0.83 10.77
C SER A 15 25.79 0.34 10.76
N GLY A 16 26.79 1.21 10.58
CA GLY A 16 28.17 0.82 10.86
C GLY A 16 28.33 0.30 12.30
N GLU A 17 27.57 0.87 13.23
CA GLU A 17 27.53 0.44 14.63
C GLU A 17 26.46 -0.64 14.91
N THR A 18 25.31 -0.60 14.23
CA THR A 18 24.21 -1.54 14.49
C THR A 18 24.36 -2.91 13.81
N MET A 19 25.08 -3.01 12.68
CA MET A 19 25.26 -4.30 11.98
C MET A 19 26.19 -5.25 12.73
N LYS A 20 27.10 -4.74 13.58
CA LYS A 20 27.86 -5.57 14.52
C LYS A 20 26.98 -6.23 15.58
N GLN A 21 25.77 -5.71 15.80
CA GLN A 21 24.83 -6.20 16.81
C GLN A 21 23.74 -7.11 16.24
N ALA A 22 23.59 -7.18 14.91
CA ALA A 22 22.62 -8.03 14.21
C ALA A 22 23.14 -9.45 13.88
N SER A 23 24.30 -9.85 14.43
CA SER A 23 24.79 -11.24 14.41
C SER A 23 24.31 -12.00 15.66
N GLY A 24 23.02 -11.87 16.00
CA GLY A 24 22.50 -12.46 17.23
C GLY A 24 20.97 -12.54 17.24
N THR A 25 20.47 -13.73 16.88
CA THR A 25 19.10 -14.24 17.06
C THR A 25 18.07 -13.98 15.95
N LEU A 26 17.41 -15.07 15.53
CA LEU A 26 16.35 -15.16 14.52
C LEU A 26 15.05 -14.47 14.98
N LEU A 27 14.87 -14.36 16.30
CA LEU A 27 13.65 -13.91 16.95
C LEU A 27 13.36 -12.40 16.74
N PRO A 28 14.32 -11.46 16.97
CA PRO A 28 14.11 -10.04 16.63
C PRO A 28 13.78 -9.80 15.15
N ALA A 29 14.40 -10.56 14.23
CA ALA A 29 14.12 -10.45 12.81
C ALA A 29 12.70 -10.91 12.46
N LEU A 30 12.25 -12.02 13.04
CA LEU A 30 10.86 -12.49 12.91
C LEU A 30 9.86 -11.49 13.49
N ILE A 31 10.13 -10.94 14.67
CA ILE A 31 9.27 -9.93 15.30
C ILE A 31 9.20 -8.67 14.45
N ALA A 32 10.33 -8.18 13.94
CA ALA A 32 10.37 -7.00 13.08
C ALA A 32 9.61 -7.22 11.77
N GLY A 33 9.78 -8.37 11.13
CA GLY A 33 9.04 -8.76 9.92
C GLY A 33 7.53 -8.87 10.18
N PHE A 34 7.14 -9.53 11.27
CA PHE A 34 5.75 -9.65 11.68
C PHE A 34 5.09 -8.29 11.94
N VAL A 35 5.75 -7.42 12.70
CA VAL A 35 5.26 -6.07 12.99
C VAL A 35 5.16 -5.25 11.70
N ALA A 36 6.13 -5.35 10.79
CA ALA A 36 6.09 -4.66 9.50
C ALA A 36 4.88 -5.10 8.65
N VAL A 37 4.59 -6.41 8.59
CA VAL A 37 3.43 -6.94 7.87
C VAL A 37 2.12 -6.49 8.55
N LEU A 38 2.03 -6.60 9.87
CA LEU A 38 0.83 -6.24 10.63
C LEU A 38 0.51 -4.75 10.47
N VAL A 39 1.50 -3.88 10.63
CA VAL A 39 1.32 -2.43 10.44
C VAL A 39 1.00 -2.11 8.97
N GLY A 40 1.70 -2.73 8.03
CA GLY A 40 1.45 -2.56 6.60
C GLY A 40 0.01 -2.90 6.24
N TYR A 41 -0.46 -4.09 6.62
CA TYR A 41 -1.82 -4.55 6.34
C TYR A 41 -2.89 -3.72 7.02
N THR A 42 -2.72 -3.44 8.32
CA THR A 42 -3.67 -2.63 9.09
C THR A 42 -3.81 -1.21 8.53
N SER A 43 -2.74 -0.65 7.94
CA SER A 43 -2.75 0.73 7.46
C SER A 43 -3.66 1.00 6.26
N SER A 44 -3.89 0.00 5.40
CA SER A 44 -4.55 0.25 4.10
C SER A 44 -5.45 -0.87 3.60
N ALA A 45 -5.54 -2.02 4.28
CA ALA A 45 -6.44 -3.09 3.86
C ALA A 45 -7.91 -2.65 3.86
N ALA A 46 -8.32 -1.83 4.83
CA ALA A 46 -9.68 -1.27 4.89
C ALA A 46 -10.02 -0.44 3.65
N ILE A 47 -9.05 0.32 3.13
CA ILE A 47 -9.20 1.14 1.92
C ILE A 47 -9.42 0.24 0.70
N ILE A 48 -8.64 -0.83 0.58
CA ILE A 48 -8.77 -1.80 -0.52
C ILE A 48 -10.12 -2.51 -0.44
N PHE A 49 -10.57 -2.86 0.76
CA PHE A 49 -11.88 -3.47 0.96
C PHE A 49 -13.00 -2.54 0.48
N GLN A 50 -12.95 -1.26 0.87
CA GLN A 50 -13.92 -0.26 0.43
C GLN A 50 -13.89 -0.05 -1.10
N ALA A 51 -12.71 0.06 -1.70
CA ALA A 51 -12.55 0.20 -3.14
C ALA A 51 -13.14 -0.99 -3.92
N ALA A 52 -12.87 -2.21 -3.45
CA ALA A 52 -13.36 -3.43 -4.09
C ALA A 52 -14.87 -3.61 -3.89
N ALA A 53 -15.38 -3.32 -2.69
CA ALA A 53 -16.82 -3.34 -2.42
C ALA A 53 -17.58 -2.31 -3.29
N ALA A 54 -17.01 -1.13 -3.50
CA ALA A 54 -17.58 -0.10 -4.38
C ALA A 54 -17.63 -0.53 -5.86
N ALA A 55 -16.75 -1.45 -6.27
CA ALA A 55 -16.76 -2.07 -7.61
C ALA A 55 -17.67 -3.31 -7.71
N GLY A 56 -18.38 -3.66 -6.62
CA GLY A 56 -19.32 -4.79 -6.57
C GLY A 56 -18.70 -6.14 -6.19
N ALA A 57 -17.49 -6.16 -5.62
CA ALA A 57 -16.88 -7.40 -5.14
C ALA A 57 -17.54 -7.89 -3.84
N ASP A 58 -17.76 -9.19 -3.73
CA ASP A 58 -18.22 -9.80 -2.48
C ASP A 58 -17.05 -10.02 -1.48
N ALA A 59 -17.38 -10.29 -0.21
CA ALA A 59 -16.37 -10.47 0.83
C ALA A 59 -15.45 -11.68 0.60
N GLN A 60 -15.94 -12.73 -0.07
CA GLN A 60 -15.19 -13.95 -0.36
C GLN A 60 -14.16 -13.70 -1.47
N GLN A 61 -14.52 -12.95 -2.51
CA GLN A 61 -13.65 -12.49 -3.59
C GLN A 61 -12.55 -11.59 -3.04
N ILE A 62 -12.89 -10.61 -2.20
CA ILE A 62 -11.91 -9.71 -1.58
C ILE A 62 -10.93 -10.52 -0.71
N GLY A 63 -11.44 -11.46 0.10
CA GLY A 63 -10.61 -12.35 0.92
C GLY A 63 -9.65 -13.22 0.10
N GLY A 64 -10.13 -13.83 -0.99
CA GLY A 64 -9.30 -14.62 -1.91
C GLY A 64 -8.24 -13.78 -2.63
N TRP A 65 -8.60 -12.58 -3.08
CA TRP A 65 -7.66 -11.63 -3.70
C TRP A 65 -6.57 -11.18 -2.74
N LEU A 66 -6.94 -10.79 -1.53
CA LEU A 66 -6.02 -10.38 -0.49
C LEU A 66 -5.08 -11.50 -0.06
N SER A 67 -5.57 -12.75 -0.03
CA SER A 67 -4.75 -13.94 0.25
C SER A 67 -3.70 -14.17 -0.85
N MET A 68 -4.12 -14.12 -2.12
CA MET A 68 -3.18 -14.24 -3.24
C MET A 68 -2.20 -13.07 -3.33
N LEU A 69 -2.62 -11.85 -2.99
CA LEU A 69 -1.73 -10.69 -2.93
C LEU A 69 -0.66 -10.89 -1.85
N GLY A 70 -1.05 -11.32 -0.65
CA GLY A 70 -0.11 -11.60 0.44
C GLY A 70 0.90 -12.69 0.06
N LEU A 71 0.44 -13.77 -0.58
CA LEU A 71 1.31 -14.83 -1.09
C LEU A 71 2.25 -14.33 -2.18
N ALA A 72 1.74 -13.58 -3.17
CA ALA A 72 2.55 -13.01 -4.23
C ALA A 72 3.62 -12.05 -3.69
N MET A 73 3.29 -11.22 -2.70
CA MET A 73 4.24 -10.32 -2.03
C MET A 73 5.29 -11.09 -1.23
N GLY A 74 4.89 -12.13 -0.49
CA GLY A 74 5.81 -12.99 0.24
C GLY A 74 6.80 -13.69 -0.69
N VAL A 75 6.30 -14.36 -1.73
CA VAL A 75 7.12 -15.09 -2.72
C VAL A 75 8.07 -14.15 -3.45
N SER A 76 7.59 -13.01 -3.93
CA SER A 76 8.44 -12.05 -4.63
C SER A 76 9.47 -11.38 -3.73
N SER A 77 9.12 -11.02 -2.49
CA SER A 77 10.06 -10.47 -1.50
C SER A 77 11.17 -11.48 -1.19
N LEU A 78 10.81 -12.74 -0.94
CA LEU A 78 11.76 -13.82 -0.68
C LEU A 78 12.64 -14.08 -1.90
N GLY A 79 12.04 -14.25 -3.08
CA GLY A 79 12.76 -14.55 -4.31
C GLY A 79 13.74 -13.45 -4.71
N LEU A 80 13.33 -12.19 -4.65
CA LEU A 80 14.20 -11.05 -4.94
C LEU A 80 15.27 -10.88 -3.87
N SER A 81 14.93 -11.06 -2.59
CA SER A 81 15.92 -10.97 -1.52
C SER A 81 17.00 -12.04 -1.64
N TRP A 82 16.61 -13.24 -2.04
CA TRP A 82 17.54 -14.35 -2.28
C TRP A 82 18.42 -14.10 -3.50
N TYR A 83 17.83 -13.66 -4.61
CA TYR A 83 18.55 -13.41 -5.87
C TYR A 83 19.55 -12.24 -5.74
N TYR A 84 19.12 -11.09 -5.20
CA TYR A 84 19.97 -9.91 -5.04
C TYR A 84 20.82 -9.90 -3.78
N ARG A 85 20.64 -10.90 -2.90
CA ARG A 85 21.30 -11.00 -1.58
C ARG A 85 21.19 -9.71 -0.74
N THR A 86 20.06 -9.04 -0.86
CA THR A 86 19.73 -7.82 -0.10
C THR A 86 18.29 -7.93 0.38
N PRO A 87 17.93 -7.46 1.59
CA PRO A 87 16.55 -7.50 2.05
C PRO A 87 15.68 -6.60 1.17
N ILE A 88 14.82 -7.21 0.34
CA ILE A 88 13.88 -6.54 -0.56
C ILE A 88 12.46 -6.88 -0.09
N LEU A 89 11.68 -5.84 0.15
CA LEU A 89 10.28 -5.96 0.53
C LEU A 89 9.41 -5.45 -0.62
N THR A 90 8.60 -6.32 -1.20
CA THR A 90 7.58 -5.91 -2.14
C THR A 90 6.36 -5.42 -1.37
N ALA A 91 5.76 -4.33 -1.83
CA ALA A 91 4.61 -3.70 -1.19
C ALA A 91 3.63 -3.19 -2.24
N TRP A 92 2.37 -3.01 -1.85
CA TRP A 92 1.38 -2.32 -2.67
C TRP A 92 1.51 -0.80 -2.55
N SER A 93 0.79 -0.07 -3.40
CA SER A 93 0.73 1.40 -3.36
C SER A 93 -0.49 1.89 -2.57
N THR A 94 -0.26 2.37 -1.33
CA THR A 94 -1.33 2.97 -0.52
C THR A 94 -1.97 4.20 -1.18
N PRO A 95 -1.21 5.16 -1.75
CA PRO A 95 -1.79 6.27 -2.50
C PRO A 95 -2.56 5.80 -3.74
N GLY A 96 -2.11 4.71 -4.39
CA GLY A 96 -2.83 4.09 -5.48
C GLY A 96 -4.17 3.48 -5.03
N ALA A 97 -4.20 2.81 -3.87
CA ALA A 97 -5.44 2.30 -3.30
C ALA A 97 -6.44 3.42 -2.97
N ALA A 98 -5.94 4.54 -2.41
CA ALA A 98 -6.76 5.72 -2.13
C ALA A 98 -7.39 6.33 -3.40
N LEU A 99 -6.62 6.43 -4.50
CA LEU A 99 -7.15 6.85 -5.79
C LEU A 99 -8.31 5.95 -6.24
N LEU A 100 -8.12 4.64 -6.16
CA LEU A 100 -9.10 3.65 -6.64
C LEU A 100 -10.44 3.72 -5.88
N VAL A 101 -10.45 4.04 -4.59
CA VAL A 101 -11.71 4.25 -3.84
C VAL A 101 -12.58 5.30 -4.52
N THR A 102 -11.97 6.36 -5.04
CA THR A 102 -12.69 7.48 -5.67
C THR A 102 -12.93 7.28 -7.17
N SER A 103 -12.14 6.44 -7.83
CA SER A 103 -12.18 6.28 -9.28
C SER A 103 -12.88 5.02 -9.78
N LEU A 104 -13.00 3.98 -8.94
CA LEU A 104 -13.71 2.74 -9.28
C LEU A 104 -15.25 2.81 -9.23
N PRO A 105 -15.90 3.67 -8.42
CA PRO A 105 -17.36 3.76 -8.43
C PRO A 105 -17.92 3.99 -9.84
N GLY A 106 -18.87 3.17 -10.28
CA GLY A 106 -19.44 3.20 -11.63
C GLY A 106 -18.68 2.38 -12.68
N THR A 107 -17.56 1.74 -12.32
CA THR A 107 -16.82 0.80 -13.18
C THR A 107 -17.13 -0.64 -12.77
N SER A 108 -17.26 -1.54 -13.75
CA SER A 108 -17.52 -2.95 -13.47
C SER A 108 -16.27 -3.69 -12.95
N LEU A 109 -16.47 -4.78 -12.20
CA LEU A 109 -15.36 -5.61 -11.72
C LEU A 109 -14.43 -6.13 -12.84
N PRO A 110 -14.93 -6.61 -14.00
CA PRO A 110 -14.09 -6.99 -15.13
C PRO A 110 -13.23 -5.85 -15.69
N GLU A 111 -13.77 -4.64 -15.77
CA GLU A 111 -13.04 -3.45 -16.21
C GLU A 111 -11.96 -3.04 -15.21
N ALA A 112 -12.25 -3.13 -13.91
CA ALA A 112 -11.27 -2.90 -12.85
C ALA A 112 -10.08 -3.87 -13.00
N VAL A 113 -10.32 -5.16 -13.25
CA VAL A 113 -9.26 -6.14 -13.53
C VAL A 113 -8.47 -5.74 -14.79
N GLY A 114 -9.14 -5.31 -15.86
CA GLY A 114 -8.50 -4.79 -17.08
C GLY A 114 -7.59 -3.58 -16.81
N VAL A 115 -8.05 -2.63 -16.02
CA VAL A 115 -7.28 -1.46 -15.55
C VAL A 115 -6.04 -1.89 -14.78
N PHE A 116 -6.15 -2.87 -13.87
CA PHE A 116 -5.01 -3.41 -13.14
C PHE A 116 -4.00 -4.10 -14.04
N ILE A 117 -4.45 -4.92 -14.99
CA ILE A 117 -3.57 -5.60 -15.96
C ILE A 117 -2.82 -4.56 -16.80
N PHE A 118 -3.55 -3.57 -17.33
CA PHE A 118 -2.97 -2.50 -18.12
C PHE A 118 -1.91 -1.70 -17.34
N ALA A 119 -2.24 -1.22 -16.14
CA ALA A 119 -1.30 -0.48 -15.30
C ALA A 119 -0.07 -1.33 -14.92
N SER A 120 -0.27 -2.61 -14.59
CA SER A 120 0.82 -3.55 -14.30
C SER A 120 1.72 -3.78 -15.52
N GLY A 121 1.13 -3.89 -16.71
CA GLY A 121 1.85 -4.00 -17.98
C GLY A 121 2.72 -2.78 -18.26
N LEU A 122 2.20 -1.56 -18.02
CA LEU A 122 2.98 -0.33 -18.14
C LEU A 122 4.14 -0.27 -17.13
N MET A 123 3.92 -0.70 -15.89
CA MET A 123 4.99 -0.77 -14.88
C MET A 123 6.06 -1.77 -15.26
N LEU A 124 5.68 -2.96 -15.72
CA LEU A 124 6.60 -3.99 -16.18
C LEU A 124 7.41 -3.48 -17.38
N LEU A 125 6.74 -2.88 -18.36
CA LEU A 125 7.39 -2.28 -19.52
C LEU A 125 8.42 -1.24 -19.10
N CYS A 126 8.06 -0.33 -18.18
CA CYS A 126 8.99 0.69 -17.66
C CYS A 126 10.16 0.08 -16.89
N GLY A 127 9.92 -1.01 -16.14
CA GLY A 127 10.94 -1.73 -15.39
C GLY A 127 11.95 -2.44 -16.28
N VAL A 128 11.49 -3.12 -17.33
CA VAL A 128 12.35 -3.88 -18.28
C VAL A 128 13.11 -2.95 -19.22
N THR A 129 12.46 -1.90 -19.74
CA THR A 129 13.07 -0.99 -20.72
C THR A 129 13.98 0.07 -20.09
N GLY A 130 13.93 0.26 -18.76
CA GLY A 130 14.56 1.40 -18.10
C GLY A 130 13.94 2.76 -18.47
N LEU A 131 12.82 2.76 -19.21
CA LEU A 131 12.07 3.96 -19.61
C LEU A 131 11.64 4.78 -18.39
N PHE A 132 11.54 4.14 -17.23
CA PHE A 132 11.32 4.79 -15.95
C PHE A 132 12.20 6.03 -15.73
N ALA A 133 13.52 5.91 -15.88
CA ALA A 133 14.45 7.01 -15.61
C ALA A 133 14.25 8.17 -16.60
N ARG A 134 13.79 7.87 -17.81
CA ARG A 134 13.47 8.85 -18.84
C ARG A 134 12.14 9.54 -18.56
N LEU A 135 11.13 8.79 -18.09
CA LEU A 135 9.80 9.32 -17.77
C LEU A 135 9.84 10.27 -16.57
N MET A 136 10.58 9.92 -15.52
CA MET A 136 10.77 10.80 -14.36
C MET A 136 11.59 12.06 -14.66
N ARG A 137 12.33 12.11 -15.76
CA ARG A 137 12.99 13.36 -16.22
C ARG A 137 12.02 14.32 -16.90
N VAL A 138 10.91 13.81 -17.43
CA VAL A 138 9.89 14.61 -18.13
C VAL A 138 8.81 15.08 -17.17
N ILE A 139 8.40 14.24 -16.22
CA ILE A 139 7.34 14.57 -15.25
C ILE A 139 7.94 15.42 -14.11
N PRO A 140 7.57 16.71 -13.97
CA PRO A 140 8.08 17.54 -12.89
C PRO A 140 7.65 16.97 -11.53
N PRO A 141 8.54 16.95 -10.52
CA PRO A 141 8.19 16.47 -9.18
C PRO A 141 7.03 17.25 -8.55
N ALA A 142 6.82 18.50 -8.96
CA ALA A 142 5.68 19.31 -8.56
C ALA A 142 4.33 18.69 -8.97
N ILE A 143 4.22 18.08 -10.16
CA ILE A 143 2.98 17.44 -10.61
C ILE A 143 2.71 16.18 -9.78
N CYS A 144 3.74 15.36 -9.55
CA CYS A 144 3.65 14.20 -8.67
C CYS A 144 3.20 14.56 -7.26
N ALA A 145 3.78 15.63 -6.69
CA ALA A 145 3.40 16.13 -5.38
C ALA A 145 1.97 16.68 -5.35
N ALA A 146 1.56 17.42 -6.38
CA ALA A 146 0.20 17.94 -6.51
C ALA A 146 -0.85 16.83 -6.65
N MET A 147 -0.56 15.79 -7.45
CA MET A 147 -1.42 14.61 -7.58
C MET A 147 -1.57 13.89 -6.23
N LEU A 148 -0.46 13.63 -5.55
CA LEU A 148 -0.47 12.97 -4.25
C LEU A 148 -1.21 13.82 -3.20
N ALA A 149 -1.00 15.14 -3.20
CA ALA A 149 -1.72 16.07 -2.33
C ALA A 149 -3.22 16.07 -2.61
N GLY A 150 -3.66 16.06 -3.86
CA GLY A 150 -5.08 15.99 -4.23
C GLY A 150 -5.75 14.70 -3.73
N ILE A 151 -5.08 13.56 -3.92
CA ILE A 151 -5.58 12.26 -3.43
C ILE A 151 -5.63 12.23 -1.90
N LEU A 152 -4.56 12.67 -1.22
CA LEU A 152 -4.52 12.69 0.24
C LEU A 152 -5.51 13.69 0.84
N LEU A 153 -5.73 14.83 0.19
CA LEU A 153 -6.71 15.83 0.62
C LEU A 153 -8.11 15.23 0.58
N ARG A 154 -8.50 14.59 -0.54
CA ARG A 154 -9.81 13.96 -0.65
C ARG A 154 -9.99 12.87 0.41
N PHE A 155 -8.98 12.01 0.57
CA PHE A 155 -8.99 10.96 1.58
C PHE A 155 -9.11 11.54 3.01
N GLY A 156 -8.42 12.64 3.30
CA GLY A 156 -8.53 13.34 4.56
C GLY A 156 -9.91 13.95 4.80
N LEU A 157 -10.55 14.49 3.76
CA LEU A 157 -11.92 15.02 3.83
C LEU A 157 -12.94 13.91 4.06
N ASP A 158 -12.80 12.76 3.41
CA ASP A 158 -13.69 11.61 3.59
C ASP A 158 -13.62 11.06 5.03
N ALA A 159 -12.46 11.18 5.70
CA ALA A 159 -12.32 10.85 7.12
C ALA A 159 -13.21 11.72 8.04
N PHE A 160 -13.45 12.99 7.69
CA PHE A 160 -14.42 13.83 8.41
C PHE A 160 -15.87 13.43 8.08
N GLY A 161 -16.14 12.93 6.88
CA GLY A 161 -17.43 12.33 6.54
C GLY A 161 -17.78 11.15 7.48
N ALA A 162 -16.80 10.36 7.88
CA ALA A 162 -17.00 9.27 8.84
C ALA A 162 -17.46 9.76 10.24
N LEU A 163 -17.08 10.98 10.66
CA LEU A 163 -17.58 11.58 11.90
C LEU A 163 -19.08 11.89 11.83
N GLN A 164 -19.60 12.24 10.65
CA GLN A 164 -21.04 12.45 10.46
C GLN A 164 -21.81 11.13 10.52
N GLY A 165 -21.21 10.04 10.02
CA GLY A 165 -21.84 8.71 10.00
C GLY A 165 -21.91 8.03 11.37
N ASN A 166 -20.82 8.02 12.14
CA ASN A 166 -20.78 7.42 13.48
C ASN A 166 -19.83 8.20 14.39
N LEU A 167 -20.35 9.31 14.95
CA LEU A 167 -19.60 10.21 15.81
C LEU A 167 -18.95 9.52 17.02
N PRO A 168 -19.63 8.61 17.76
CA PRO A 168 -19.00 7.95 18.90
C PRO A 168 -17.77 7.12 18.49
N LEU A 169 -17.86 6.39 17.39
CA LEU A 169 -16.76 5.54 16.90
C LEU A 169 -15.61 6.40 16.34
N ALA A 170 -15.90 7.19 15.32
CA ALA A 170 -14.90 7.98 14.60
C ALA A 170 -14.28 9.07 15.50
N GLY A 171 -15.10 9.70 16.36
CA GLY A 171 -14.66 10.70 17.32
C GLY A 171 -13.72 10.12 18.38
N THR A 172 -14.06 8.95 18.96
CA THR A 172 -13.20 8.28 19.95
C THR A 172 -11.87 7.86 19.34
N MET A 173 -11.89 7.29 18.13
CA MET A 173 -10.67 6.94 17.41
C MET A 173 -9.80 8.18 17.13
N CYS A 174 -10.40 9.27 16.65
CA CYS A 174 -9.68 10.52 16.38
C CYS A 174 -9.04 11.12 17.65
N LEU A 175 -9.81 11.24 18.74
CA LEU A 175 -9.31 11.77 20.00
C LEU A 175 -8.20 10.89 20.59
N THR A 176 -8.40 9.57 20.59
CA THR A 176 -7.39 8.62 21.08
C THR A 176 -6.11 8.72 20.26
N TYR A 177 -6.23 8.81 18.93
CA TYR A 177 -5.07 8.99 18.05
C TYR A 177 -4.31 10.27 18.35
N LEU A 178 -5.00 11.41 18.47
CA LEU A 178 -4.36 12.71 18.75
C LEU A 178 -3.66 12.73 20.11
N LEU A 179 -4.31 12.22 21.16
CA LEU A 179 -3.74 12.13 22.49
C LEU A 179 -2.55 11.17 22.53
N ALA A 180 -2.71 9.97 21.97
CA ALA A 180 -1.65 8.96 21.96
C ALA A 180 -0.48 9.39 21.06
N ARG A 181 -0.71 10.10 19.95
CA ARG A 181 0.37 10.66 19.12
C ARG A 181 1.23 11.66 19.91
N ARG A 182 0.64 12.40 20.85
CA ARG A 182 1.37 13.34 21.72
C ARG A 182 2.10 12.65 22.87
N LEU A 183 1.44 11.70 23.55
CA LEU A 183 1.94 11.11 24.80
C LEU A 183 2.76 9.83 24.58
N LEU A 184 2.33 9.01 23.63
CA LEU A 184 2.82 7.65 23.37
C LEU A 184 2.88 7.39 21.84
N PRO A 185 3.67 8.16 21.06
CA PRO A 185 3.65 8.12 19.59
C PRO A 185 3.88 6.71 19.02
N ARG A 186 4.68 5.90 19.72
CA ARG A 186 4.93 4.49 19.38
C ARG A 186 3.67 3.61 19.42
N TYR A 187 2.71 3.93 20.28
CA TYR A 187 1.49 3.14 20.52
C TYR A 187 0.23 3.79 19.94
N ALA A 188 0.33 4.94 19.27
CA ALA A 188 -0.82 5.72 18.83
C ALA A 188 -1.80 4.90 17.96
N ILE A 189 -1.27 4.16 16.97
CA ILE A 189 -2.09 3.33 16.08
C ILE A 189 -2.79 2.21 16.86
N VAL A 190 -2.06 1.51 17.73
CA VAL A 190 -2.58 0.38 18.51
C VAL A 190 -3.66 0.84 19.48
N LEU A 191 -3.42 1.94 20.21
CA LEU A 191 -4.40 2.49 21.15
C LEU A 191 -5.67 2.96 20.43
N THR A 192 -5.52 3.58 19.26
CA THR A 192 -6.65 4.00 18.42
C THR A 192 -7.51 2.81 18.00
N LEU A 193 -6.87 1.72 17.56
CA LEU A 193 -7.56 0.49 17.16
C LEU A 193 -8.32 -0.12 18.35
N LEU A 194 -7.68 -0.22 19.52
CA LEU A 194 -8.31 -0.76 20.73
C LEU A 194 -9.52 0.07 21.16
N ALA A 195 -9.41 1.40 21.12
CA ALA A 195 -10.53 2.28 21.45
C ALA A 195 -11.68 2.13 20.45
N GLY A 196 -11.38 2.05 19.14
CA GLY A 196 -12.38 1.78 18.11
C GLY A 196 -13.08 0.44 18.30
N LEU A 197 -12.33 -0.62 18.61
CA LEU A 197 -12.88 -1.95 18.87
C LEU A 197 -13.77 -1.97 20.12
N ALA A 198 -13.37 -1.27 21.18
CA ALA A 198 -14.18 -1.14 22.39
C ALA A 198 -15.52 -0.45 22.12
N VAL A 199 -15.52 0.63 21.34
CA VAL A 199 -16.76 1.33 20.96
C VAL A 199 -17.60 0.47 20.02
N ALA A 200 -17.00 -0.21 19.05
CA ALA A 200 -17.71 -1.12 18.15
C ALA A 200 -18.34 -2.30 18.91
N ALA A 201 -17.63 -2.87 19.90
CA ALA A 201 -18.15 -3.91 20.78
C ALA A 201 -19.33 -3.41 21.60
N TRP A 202 -19.20 -2.21 22.18
CA TRP A 202 -20.28 -1.57 22.95
C TRP A 202 -21.53 -1.29 22.09
N GLN A 203 -21.35 -0.95 20.82
CA GLN A 203 -22.44 -0.77 19.85
C GLN A 203 -23.02 -2.09 19.33
N GLY A 204 -22.44 -3.25 19.67
CA GLY A 204 -22.83 -4.54 19.11
C GLY A 204 -22.52 -4.69 17.62
N ALA A 205 -21.64 -3.84 17.07
CA ALA A 205 -21.31 -3.79 15.65
C ALA A 205 -20.26 -4.83 15.21
N ILE A 206 -19.78 -5.65 16.14
CA ILE A 206 -18.83 -6.73 15.85
C ILE A 206 -19.62 -7.96 15.40
N ALA A 207 -19.69 -8.16 14.08
CA ALA A 207 -20.24 -9.37 13.52
C ALA A 207 -19.37 -10.59 13.92
N PRO A 208 -19.96 -11.74 14.29
CA PRO A 208 -19.21 -12.96 14.49
C PRO A 208 -18.51 -13.35 13.19
N ILE A 209 -17.20 -13.59 13.26
CA ILE A 209 -16.42 -14.05 12.10
C ILE A 209 -16.84 -15.49 11.82
N PRO A 210 -17.51 -15.79 10.69
CA PRO A 210 -17.74 -17.17 10.33
C PRO A 210 -16.37 -17.78 10.03
N LEU A 211 -15.92 -18.71 10.87
CA LEU A 211 -14.71 -19.50 10.67
C LEU A 211 -14.95 -20.50 9.54
N GLN A 212 -15.14 -20.00 8.32
CA GLN A 212 -15.09 -20.81 7.13
C GLN A 212 -13.61 -21.00 6.82
N GLY A 213 -13.06 -22.08 7.39
CA GLY A 213 -11.69 -22.52 7.12
C GLY A 213 -11.55 -22.91 5.66
N ALA A 214 -11.34 -21.92 4.80
CA ALA A 214 -10.97 -22.13 3.43
C ALA A 214 -10.07 -20.97 3.02
N ILE A 215 -8.83 -21.30 2.65
CA ILE A 215 -8.08 -20.49 1.71
C ILE A 215 -8.93 -20.49 0.44
N ALA A 216 -9.82 -19.51 0.30
CA ALA A 216 -10.71 -19.43 -0.85
C ALA A 216 -9.84 -19.07 -2.05
N PRO A 217 -9.66 -19.96 -3.04
CA PRO A 217 -8.98 -19.58 -4.27
C PRO A 217 -9.78 -18.43 -4.88
N PRO A 218 -9.14 -17.33 -5.31
CA PRO A 218 -9.89 -16.23 -5.89
C PRO A 218 -10.64 -16.72 -7.12
N ALA A 219 -11.92 -16.34 -7.22
CA ALA A 219 -12.68 -16.59 -8.43
C ALA A 219 -11.99 -15.92 -9.62
N PHE A 220 -11.80 -16.67 -10.70
CA PHE A 220 -11.27 -16.10 -11.92
C PHE A 220 -12.30 -15.15 -12.52
N ILE A 221 -11.89 -13.90 -12.78
CA ILE A 221 -12.71 -12.89 -13.42
C ILE A 221 -12.03 -12.51 -14.73
N ALA A 222 -12.72 -12.76 -15.84
CA ALA A 222 -12.23 -12.41 -17.17
C ALA A 222 -12.09 -10.88 -17.28
N PRO A 223 -10.94 -10.36 -17.73
CA PRO A 223 -10.74 -8.92 -17.86
C PRO A 223 -11.54 -8.34 -19.02
N GLN A 224 -12.07 -7.14 -18.83
CA GLN A 224 -12.63 -6.31 -19.89
C GLN A 224 -11.80 -5.05 -20.05
N PHE A 225 -11.54 -4.65 -21.29
CA PHE A 225 -10.73 -3.48 -21.60
C PHE A 225 -11.61 -2.41 -22.22
N SER A 226 -11.85 -1.35 -21.45
CA SER A 226 -12.56 -0.16 -21.91
C SER A 226 -11.58 1.00 -22.02
N LEU A 227 -11.51 1.65 -23.18
CA LEU A 227 -10.56 2.74 -23.41
C LEU A 227 -10.77 3.90 -22.41
N SER A 228 -12.02 4.17 -22.03
CA SER A 228 -12.34 5.20 -21.03
C SER A 228 -11.80 4.83 -19.65
N ALA A 229 -11.94 3.57 -19.21
CA ALA A 229 -11.41 3.10 -17.94
C ALA A 229 -9.88 3.06 -17.94
N LEU A 230 -9.26 2.63 -19.04
CA LEU A 230 -7.81 2.56 -19.17
C LEU A 230 -7.15 3.95 -19.11
N LEU A 231 -7.71 4.92 -19.82
CA LEU A 231 -7.16 6.28 -19.84
C LEU A 231 -7.58 7.08 -18.59
N GLY A 232 -8.82 6.92 -18.13
CA GLY A 232 -9.39 7.67 -17.00
C GLY A 232 -8.94 7.17 -15.63
N ILE A 233 -8.67 5.87 -15.48
CA ILE A 233 -8.27 5.26 -14.20
C ILE A 233 -6.86 4.67 -14.31
N GLY A 234 -6.60 3.88 -15.35
CA GLY A 234 -5.34 3.14 -15.50
C GLY A 234 -4.10 4.01 -15.63
N VAL A 235 -4.15 5.06 -16.45
CA VAL A 235 -3.02 5.99 -16.61
C VAL A 235 -2.75 6.78 -15.31
N PRO A 236 -3.74 7.43 -14.67
CA PRO A 236 -3.52 8.08 -13.37
C PRO A 236 -3.01 7.12 -12.30
N PHE A 237 -3.57 5.91 -12.23
CA PHE A 237 -3.15 4.90 -11.27
C PHE A 237 -1.70 4.45 -11.49
N PHE A 238 -1.28 4.24 -12.75
CA PHE A 238 0.11 4.01 -13.11
C PHE A 238 1.01 5.17 -12.67
N ILE A 239 0.66 6.41 -13.02
CA ILE A 239 1.46 7.60 -12.69
C ILE A 239 1.60 7.78 -11.19
N VAL A 240 0.51 7.69 -10.41
CA VAL A 240 0.52 7.81 -8.95
C VAL A 240 1.38 6.74 -8.32
N THR A 241 1.21 5.49 -8.76
CA THR A 241 1.96 4.34 -8.26
C THR A 241 3.46 4.51 -8.51
N MET A 242 3.83 4.99 -9.70
CA MET A 242 5.22 5.30 -10.03
C MET A 242 5.74 6.50 -9.24
N ALA A 243 4.99 7.59 -9.14
CA ALA A 243 5.40 8.78 -8.40
C ALA A 243 5.64 8.49 -6.91
N SER A 244 4.70 7.81 -6.25
CA SER A 244 4.76 7.54 -4.81
C SER A 244 5.89 6.58 -4.44
N GLN A 245 6.14 5.57 -5.27
CA GLN A 245 7.18 4.57 -4.98
C GLN A 245 8.60 5.10 -5.23
N ASN A 246 8.75 6.14 -6.04
CA ASN A 246 10.05 6.71 -6.41
C ASN A 246 10.41 7.99 -5.65
N ALA A 247 9.44 8.63 -4.98
CA ALA A 247 9.70 9.77 -4.10
C ALA A 247 10.77 9.52 -3.01
N PRO A 248 10.88 8.33 -2.38
CA PRO A 248 11.95 8.03 -1.43
C PRO A 248 13.33 7.85 -2.07
N GLY A 249 13.39 7.47 -3.35
CA GLY A 249 14.62 7.20 -4.11
C GLY A 249 15.14 8.39 -4.92
N LEU A 250 14.33 9.44 -5.09
CA LEU A 250 14.75 10.70 -5.71
C LEU A 250 15.66 11.46 -4.73
N PRO A 251 16.86 11.90 -5.16
CA PRO A 251 17.73 12.67 -4.30
C PRO A 251 17.03 13.98 -3.88
N ARG A 252 16.61 14.06 -2.62
CA ARG A 252 16.32 15.34 -1.97
C ARG A 252 17.67 16.04 -1.82
N SER A 253 17.91 17.07 -2.64
CA SER A 253 19.09 17.96 -2.61
C SER A 253 20.43 17.23 -2.52
N ALA A 254 21.11 17.04 -3.66
CA ALA A 254 22.47 16.52 -3.68
C ALA A 254 23.46 17.45 -2.93
N PRO A 255 24.25 16.95 -1.96
CA PRO A 255 25.63 17.38 -1.80
C PRO A 255 26.49 16.74 -2.92
N PRO A 256 27.68 17.27 -3.24
CA PRO A 256 28.38 16.90 -4.46
C PRO A 256 28.87 15.45 -4.43
N ALA A 257 28.63 14.76 -5.55
CA ALA A 257 29.29 13.53 -6.02
C ALA A 257 29.26 12.29 -5.12
N ILE A 258 28.28 11.41 -5.34
CA ILE A 258 28.51 9.95 -5.19
C ILE A 258 28.17 9.29 -6.53
N ARG A 259 29.21 8.96 -7.29
CA ARG A 259 29.11 8.11 -8.49
C ARG A 259 28.68 6.71 -8.06
N CYS A 260 27.60 6.22 -8.63
CA CYS A 260 27.25 4.80 -8.57
C CYS A 260 28.32 4.01 -9.35
N PRO A 261 28.86 2.89 -8.83
CA PRO A 261 29.78 2.06 -9.60
C PRO A 261 29.02 1.37 -10.75
N PRO A 262 29.70 1.10 -11.89
CA PRO A 262 29.08 0.47 -13.04
C PRO A 262 28.64 -0.96 -12.72
N ARG A 263 27.43 -1.32 -13.18
CA ARG A 263 26.89 -2.68 -13.17
C ARG A 263 27.87 -3.62 -13.90
N ARG A 264 28.19 -4.76 -13.27
CA ARG A 264 28.63 -5.97 -13.98
C ARG A 264 27.39 -6.76 -14.39
#